data_AF-A0A2U0SF04-F1
#
_entry.id   AF-A0A2U0SF04-F1
#
_cell.length_a   1.000
_cell.length_b   1.000
_cell.length_c   1.000
_cell.angle_alpha   90.00
_cell.angle_beta   90.00
_cell.angle_gamma   90.00
#
_symmetry.space_group_name_H-M   'P 1'
#
loop_
_entity.id
_entity.type
_entity.pdbx_description
1 polymer ?
#
loop_
_entity_poly.entity_id
_entity_poly.type
_entity_poly.pdbx_seq_one_letter_code
_entity_poly.pdbx_strand_id
1 'polypeptide(L)'
;MNPEPNAALIDAGAVVAALFLARLVALRLGGRQGWTGWIARWLRRGVAAALLVPALRLVALAMQGGDRAPLLVAAAVAILAAGAMLALLDDLLVGAIRARHIR
;
A
#
# COMPACT_ATOMS: atom_id res chain seq x y z
N MET A 1 -26.69 -9.77 -7.29
CA MET A 1 -25.57 -9.50 -8.22
C MET A 1 -24.29 -9.50 -7.39
N ASN A 2 -23.43 -10.51 -7.56
CA ASN A 2 -22.11 -10.49 -6.91
C ASN A 2 -21.27 -9.44 -7.64
N PRO A 3 -20.70 -8.43 -6.95
CA PRO A 3 -19.78 -7.51 -7.59
C PRO A 3 -18.61 -8.31 -8.16
N GLU A 4 -18.24 -8.04 -9.42
CA GLU A 4 -17.09 -8.69 -10.05
C GLU A 4 -15.85 -8.48 -9.17
N PRO A 5 -15.10 -9.55 -8.83
CA PRO A 5 -13.93 -9.46 -7.96
C PRO A 5 -12.85 -8.50 -8.49
N ASN A 6 -12.90 -8.16 -9.78
CA ASN A 6 -11.99 -7.19 -10.41
C ASN A 6 -12.25 -5.75 -9.95
N ALA A 7 -13.49 -5.31 -9.77
CA ALA A 7 -13.80 -3.92 -9.42
C ALA A 7 -13.25 -3.54 -8.03
N ALA A 8 -13.44 -4.43 -7.05
CA ALA A 8 -12.95 -4.20 -5.68
C ALA A 8 -11.41 -4.21 -5.58
N LEU A 9 -10.72 -4.99 -6.43
CA LEU A 9 -9.25 -5.00 -6.50
C LEU A 9 -8.70 -3.72 -7.16
N ILE A 10 -9.39 -3.23 -8.20
CA ILE A 10 -9.05 -1.97 -8.87
C ILE A 10 -9.21 -0.79 -7.90
N ASP A 11 -10.32 -0.75 -7.14
CA ASP A 11 -10.55 0.29 -6.14
C ASP A 11 -9.50 0.27 -5.02
N ALA A 12 -9.13 -0.91 -4.53
CA ALA A 12 -8.08 -1.04 -3.52
C ALA A 12 -6.71 -0.56 -4.04
N GLY A 13 -6.37 -0.89 -5.28
CA GLY A 13 -5.16 -0.40 -5.94
C GLY A 13 -5.14 1.11 -6.10
N ALA A 14 -6.28 1.70 -6.51
CA ALA A 14 -6.44 3.15 -6.64
C ALA A 14 -6.28 3.87 -5.29
N VAL A 15 -6.86 3.33 -4.23
CA VAL A 15 -6.71 3.88 -2.87
C VAL A 15 -5.26 3.80 -2.40
N VAL A 16 -4.57 2.67 -2.60
CA VAL A 16 -3.15 2.53 -2.25
C VAL A 16 -2.30 3.56 -3.00
N ALA A 17 -2.51 3.71 -4.31
CA ALA A 17 -1.80 4.68 -5.13
C ALA A 17 -2.07 6.13 -4.69
N ALA A 18 -3.33 6.47 -4.39
CA ALA A 18 -3.71 7.81 -3.93
C ALA A 18 -3.08 8.16 -2.58
N LEU A 19 -3.12 7.25 -1.61
CA LEU A 19 -2.50 7.44 -0.29
C LEU A 19 -0.98 7.58 -0.40
N PHE A 20 -0.36 6.78 -1.29
CA PHE A 20 1.07 6.84 -1.56
C PHE A 20 1.47 8.18 -2.19
N LEU A 21 0.73 8.63 -3.20
CA LEU A 21 0.97 9.90 -3.87
C LEU A 21 0.78 11.09 -2.91
N ALA A 22 -0.32 11.12 -2.16
CA ALA A 22 -0.60 12.15 -1.17
C ALA A 22 0.53 12.28 -0.15
N ARG A 23 1.12 11.15 0.24
CA ARG A 23 2.26 11.14 1.15
C ARG A 23 3.52 11.75 0.54
N LEU A 24 3.85 11.38 -0.70
CA LEU A 24 5.01 11.96 -1.39
C LEU A 24 4.87 13.47 -1.56
N VAL A 25 3.64 13.94 -1.87
CA VAL A 25 3.32 15.37 -1.93
C VAL A 25 3.51 16.05 -0.58
N ALA A 26 2.98 15.48 0.51
CA ALA A 26 3.15 16.03 1.85
C ALA A 26 4.63 16.15 2.26
N LEU A 27 5.44 15.15 1.93
CA LEU A 27 6.88 15.17 2.20
C LEU A 27 7.63 16.19 1.35
N ARG A 28 7.20 16.41 0.10
CA ARG A 28 7.80 17.41 -0.80
C ARG A 28 7.46 18.84 -0.40
N LEU A 29 6.28 19.08 0.19
CA LEU A 29 5.82 20.42 0.56
C LEU A 29 6.40 20.92 1.90
N GLY A 30 6.69 20.02 2.86
CA GLY A 30 7.07 20.44 4.22
C GLY A 30 8.11 19.57 4.93
N GLY A 31 8.79 18.68 4.22
CA GLY A 31 9.83 17.83 4.82
C GLY A 31 9.31 16.86 5.90
N ARG A 32 10.19 16.46 6.84
CA ARG A 32 9.90 15.45 7.88
C ARG A 32 9.38 16.01 9.21
N GLN A 33 9.44 17.32 9.42
CA GLN A 33 9.19 17.94 10.73
C GLN A 33 7.88 18.72 10.70
N GLY A 34 7.20 18.79 11.85
CA GLY A 34 5.88 19.41 11.97
C GLY A 34 4.71 18.55 11.47
N TRP A 35 3.60 19.21 11.17
CA TRP A 35 2.32 18.60 10.80
C TRP A 35 2.39 17.73 9.53
N THR A 36 3.14 18.16 8.52
CA THR A 36 3.34 17.45 7.25
C THR A 36 4.04 16.10 7.43
N GLY A 37 5.08 16.05 8.26
CA GLY A 37 5.75 14.80 8.62
C GLY A 37 4.88 13.86 9.46
N TRP A 38 4.01 14.41 10.31
CA TRP A 38 3.00 13.60 11.02
C TRP A 38 1.98 12.99 10.05
N ILE A 39 1.41 13.77 9.13
CA ILE A 39 0.51 13.28 8.08
C ILE A 39 1.19 12.18 7.25
N ALA A 40 2.43 12.42 6.80
CA ALA A 40 3.15 11.46 5.98
C ALA A 40 3.35 10.10 6.69
N ARG A 41 3.57 10.09 8.01
CA ARG A 41 3.67 8.85 8.79
C ARG A 41 2.34 8.10 8.84
N TRP A 42 1.22 8.81 9.01
CA TRP A 42 -0.11 8.19 9.00
C TRP A 42 -0.51 7.68 7.62
N LEU A 43 -0.20 8.40 6.55
CA LEU A 43 -0.44 7.92 5.19
C LEU A 43 0.37 6.66 4.88
N ARG A 44 1.61 6.52 5.37
CA ARG A 44 2.39 5.27 5.25
C ARG A 44 1.69 4.10 5.94
N ARG A 45 1.14 4.32 7.14
CA ARG A 45 0.34 3.31 7.85
C ARG A 45 -0.94 2.97 7.10
N GLY A 46 -1.61 3.97 6.52
CA GLY A 46 -2.80 3.78 5.69
C GLY A 46 -2.53 2.89 4.47
N VAL A 47 -1.44 3.14 3.75
CA VAL A 47 -0.99 2.28 2.64
C VAL A 47 -0.75 0.84 3.10
N ALA A 48 -0.05 0.66 4.23
CA ALA A 48 0.20 -0.67 4.78
C ALA A 48 -1.10 -1.40 5.16
N ALA A 49 -2.05 -0.71 5.80
CA ALA A 49 -3.35 -1.27 6.14
C ALA A 49 -4.17 -1.65 4.90
N ALA A 50 -4.18 -0.80 3.88
CA ALA A 50 -4.88 -1.04 2.62
C ALA A 50 -4.36 -2.26 1.85
N LEU A 51 -3.10 -2.67 2.09
CA LEU A 51 -2.50 -3.88 1.52
C LEU A 51 -2.68 -5.10 2.43
N LEU A 52 -2.47 -4.93 3.74
CA LEU A 52 -2.54 -6.03 4.71
C LEU A 52 -3.97 -6.58 4.86
N VAL A 53 -4.99 -5.71 4.92
CA VAL A 53 -6.37 -6.14 5.16
C VAL A 53 -6.88 -7.07 4.03
N PRO A 54 -6.74 -6.73 2.74
CA PRO A 54 -7.09 -7.66 1.66
C PRO A 54 -6.28 -8.95 1.67
N ALA A 55 -4.97 -8.88 1.94
CA ALA A 55 -4.13 -10.07 2.01
C ALA A 55 -4.58 -11.03 3.12
N LEU A 56 -4.85 -10.52 4.33
CA LEU A 56 -5.37 -11.32 5.44
C LEU A 56 -6.74 -11.91 5.14
N ARG A 57 -7.62 -11.15 4.48
CA ARG A 57 -8.93 -11.64 4.05
C ARG A 57 -8.81 -12.81 3.08
N LEU A 58 -7.89 -12.74 2.12
CA LEU A 58 -7.64 -13.83 1.17
C LEU A 58 -7.08 -15.08 1.86
N VAL A 59 -6.17 -14.90 2.83
CA VAL A 59 -5.66 -16.01 3.64
C VAL A 59 -6.77 -16.66 4.45
N ALA A 60 -7.61 -15.87 5.12
CA ALA A 60 -8.74 -16.38 5.90
C ALA A 60 -9.75 -17.14 5.01
N LEU A 61 -10.00 -16.68 3.79
CA LEU A 61 -10.83 -17.39 2.81
C LEU A 61 -10.16 -18.68 2.33
N ALA A 62 -8.85 -18.68 2.10
CA ALA A 62 -8.10 -19.87 1.71
C ALA A 62 -8.13 -20.96 2.80
N MET A 63 -8.10 -20.57 4.07
CA MET A 63 -8.18 -21.50 5.21
C MET A 63 -9.53 -22.23 5.32
N GLN A 64 -10.59 -21.73 4.66
CA GLN A 64 -11.88 -22.41 4.58
C GLN A 64 -11.86 -23.62 3.62
N GLY A 65 -10.77 -23.80 2.85
CA GLY A 65 -10.59 -24.92 1.93
C GLY A 65 -11.27 -24.73 0.58
N GLY A 66 -11.15 -25.74 -0.28
CA GLY A 66 -11.72 -25.79 -1.64
C GLY A 66 -10.70 -25.55 -2.75
N ASP A 67 -11.10 -25.84 -3.99
CA ASP A 67 -10.22 -25.88 -5.17
C ASP A 67 -9.50 -24.54 -5.46
N ARG A 68 -10.05 -23.43 -4.95
CA ARG A 68 -9.49 -22.08 -5.13
C ARG A 68 -8.48 -21.68 -4.06
N ALA A 69 -8.29 -22.46 -3.00
CA ALA A 69 -7.39 -22.10 -1.89
C ALA A 69 -5.94 -21.79 -2.35
N PRO A 70 -5.29 -22.57 -3.26
CA PRO A 70 -3.95 -22.26 -3.74
C PRO A 70 -3.87 -20.90 -4.45
N LEU A 71 -4.90 -20.57 -5.23
CA LEU A 71 -5.00 -19.30 -5.96
C LEU A 71 -5.19 -18.10 -5.01
N LEU A 72 -6.00 -18.27 -3.95
CA LEU A 72 -6.18 -17.24 -2.93
C LEU A 72 -4.90 -16.97 -2.13
N VAL A 73 -4.14 -18.03 -1.79
CA VAL A 73 -2.83 -17.90 -1.15
C VAL A 73 -1.84 -17.18 -2.08
N ALA A 74 -1.78 -17.57 -3.35
CA ALA A 74 -0.92 -16.90 -4.33
C ALA A 74 -1.26 -15.41 -4.47
N ALA A 75 -2.55 -15.06 -4.50
CA ALA A 75 -3.00 -13.66 -4.54
C ALA A 75 -2.61 -12.89 -3.26
N ALA A 76 -2.75 -13.50 -2.08
CA ALA A 76 -2.32 -12.88 -0.82
C ALA A 76 -0.80 -12.60 -0.82
N VAL A 77 0.00 -13.57 -1.27
CA VAL A 77 1.46 -13.41 -1.40
C VAL A 77 1.81 -12.32 -2.40
N ALA A 78 1.12 -12.25 -3.54
CA ALA A 78 1.33 -11.21 -4.55
C ALA A 78 1.07 -9.79 -3.98
N ILE A 79 0.01 -9.61 -3.19
CA ILE A 79 -0.29 -8.32 -2.54
C ILE A 79 0.83 -7.94 -1.55
N LEU A 80 1.29 -8.89 -0.74
CA LEU A 80 2.38 -8.64 0.22
C LEU A 80 3.70 -8.31 -0.49
N ALA A 81 4.03 -9.03 -1.56
CA ALA A 81 5.22 -8.76 -2.38
C ALA A 81 5.16 -7.37 -3.03
N ALA A 82 4.01 -6.99 -3.59
CA ALA A 82 3.78 -5.65 -4.13
C ALA A 82 3.94 -4.57 -3.04
N GLY A 83 3.44 -4.83 -1.83
CA GLY A 83 3.62 -3.94 -0.68
C GLY A 83 5.08 -3.78 -0.26
N ALA A 84 5.86 -4.86 -0.25
CA ALA A 84 7.30 -4.81 0.03
C ALA A 84 8.05 -3.99 -1.04
N MET A 85 7.73 -4.21 -2.31
CA MET A 85 8.29 -3.41 -3.43
C MET A 85 7.96 -1.92 -3.27
N LEU A 86 6.71 -1.60 -2.92
CA LEU A 86 6.27 -0.22 -2.69
C LEU A 86 7.01 0.42 -1.50
N ALA A 87 7.28 -0.34 -0.44
CA ALA A 87 8.06 0.14 0.70
C ALA A 87 9.52 0.42 0.33
N LEU A 88 10.14 -0.39 -0.53
CA LEU A 88 11.49 -0.13 -1.05
C LEU A 88 11.52 1.13 -1.94
N LEU A 89 10.57 1.25 -2.86
CA LEU A 89 10.42 2.44 -3.71
C LEU A 89 10.21 3.69 -2.86
N ASP A 90 9.40 3.59 -1.81
CA ASP A 90 9.18 4.66 -0.87
C ASP A 90 10.49 5.16 -0.23
N ASP A 91 11.28 4.25 0.32
CA ASP A 91 12.51 4.63 1.03
C ASP A 91 13.52 5.29 0.06
N LEU A 92 13.60 4.80 -1.20
CA LEU A 92 14.39 5.42 -2.27
C LEU A 92 13.90 6.84 -2.62
N LEU A 93 12.59 7.01 -2.82
CA LEU A 93 11.99 8.31 -3.19
C LEU A 93 12.13 9.33 -2.06
N VAL A 94 11.92 8.91 -0.81
CA VAL A 94 12.16 9.76 0.36
C VAL A 94 13.62 10.18 0.45
N GLY A 95 14.56 9.26 0.16
CA GLY A 95 16.00 9.57 0.07
C GLY A 95 16.30 10.63 -0.98
N ALA A 96 15.75 10.47 -2.19
CA ALA A 96 15.94 11.42 -3.29
C ALA A 96 15.35 12.81 -2.98
N ILE A 97 14.17 12.88 -2.36
CA ILE A 97 13.55 14.15 -1.93
C ILE A 97 14.46 14.87 -0.93
N ARG A 98 15.06 14.16 0.03
CA ARG A 98 16.00 14.77 1.00
C ARG A 98 17.24 15.32 0.33
N ALA A 99 17.86 14.57 -0.58
CA ALA A 99 19.06 15.01 -1.28
C ALA A 99 18.85 16.33 -2.04
N ARG A 100 17.61 16.63 -2.44
CA ARG A 100 17.24 17.86 -3.15
C ARG A 100 17.05 19.06 -2.24
N HIS A 101 16.73 18.88 -0.95
CA HIS A 101 16.54 19.97 0.01
C HIS A 101 17.84 20.44 0.68
N ILE A 102 18.95 19.70 0.50
CA ILE A 102 20.26 20.02 1.09
C ILE A 102 21.14 20.79 0.10
N ARG A 103 20.76 20.86 -1.18
CA ARG A 103 21.38 21.71 -2.21
C ARG A 103 20.64 23.02 -2.33
#